data_AF-A0A7Y5U155-F1
#
_entry.id   AF-A0A7Y5U155-F1
#
_cell.length_a   1.000
_cell.length_b   1.000
_cell.length_c   1.000
_cell.angle_alpha   90.00
_cell.angle_beta   90.00
_cell.angle_gamma   90.00
#
_symmetry.space_group_name_H-M   'P 1'
#
loop_
_entity.id
_entity.type
_entity.pdbx_description
1 polymer ?
#
loop_
_entity_poly.entity_id
_entity_poly.type
_entity_poly.pdbx_seq_one_letter_code
_entity_poly.pdbx_strand_id
1 'polypeptide(L)' 'MPLTVHRFEETINGRAYHIEVSPVGRDQWRAQIAHRPGGSRATMPFYGRTPDEAAHQLSKWLTLANGRSTPKV' A
#
# COMPACT_ATOMS: atom_id res chain seq x y z
N MET A 1 7.15 15.27 16.28
CA MET A 1 6.30 14.14 16.68
C MET A 1 6.79 12.92 15.91
N PRO A 2 7.24 11.82 16.54
CA PRO A 2 7.59 10.62 15.80
C PRO A 2 6.34 10.13 15.06
N LEU A 3 6.40 10.12 13.73
CA LEU A 3 5.33 9.58 12.89
C LEU A 3 5.35 8.06 13.07
N THR A 4 4.42 7.51 13.84
CA THR A 4 4.27 6.07 13.98
C THR A 4 3.99 5.46 12.61
N VAL A 5 4.99 4.83 11.99
CA VAL A 5 4.83 4.14 10.72
C VAL A 5 4.51 2.67 11.01
N HIS A 6 3.33 2.23 10.62
CA HIS A 6 2.95 0.82 10.62
C HIS A 6 3.46 0.18 9.34
N ARG A 7 4.06 -1.00 9.45
CA ARG A 7 4.56 -1.77 8.31
C ARG A 7 3.79 -3.07 8.20
N PHE A 8 3.27 -3.32 7.01
CA PHE A 8 2.56 -4.54 6.67
C PHE A 8 3.30 -5.22 5.52
N GLU A 9 3.40 -6.53 5.57
CA GLU A 9 3.93 -7.33 4.47
C GLU A 9 2.78 -8.14 3.88
N GLU A 10 2.59 -8.02 2.57
CA GLU A 10 1.58 -8.77 1.84
C GLU A 10 2.16 -9.44 0.62
N THR A 11 1.84 -10.73 0.46
CA THR A 11 2.22 -11.48 -0.74
C THR A 11 1.03 -11.56 -1.68
N ILE A 12 1.11 -10.83 -2.80
CA ILE A 12 0.03 -10.74 -3.80
C ILE A 12 0.55 -11.34 -5.11
N ASN A 13 -0.08 -12.41 -5.59
CA ASN A 13 0.33 -13.15 -6.80
C ASN A 13 1.81 -13.59 -6.76
N GLY A 14 2.28 -14.06 -5.60
CA GLY A 14 3.68 -14.47 -5.41
C GLY A 14 4.69 -13.32 -5.34
N ARG A 15 4.24 -12.06 -5.39
CA ARG A 15 5.09 -10.88 -5.20
C ARG A 15 4.87 -10.30 -3.81
N ALA A 16 5.95 -10.21 -3.04
CA ALA A 16 5.95 -9.55 -1.74
C ALA A 16 5.89 -8.01 -1.91
N TYR A 17 4.84 -7.41 -1.39
CA TYR A 17 4.64 -5.98 -1.25
C TYR A 17 4.81 -5.58 0.21
N HIS A 18 5.63 -4.56 0.43
CA HIS A 18 5.78 -3.96 1.74
C HIS A 18 4.93 -2.70 1.74
N ILE A 19 3.98 -2.59 2.65
CA ILE A 19 3.07 -1.46 2.79
C ILE A 19 3.46 -0.69 4.04
N GLU A 20 3.65 0.61 3.90
CA GLU A 20 3.91 1.54 5.00
C GLU A 20 2.71 2.45 5.18
N VAL A 21 2.23 2.54 6.42
CA VAL A 21 1.10 3.37 6.80
C VAL A 21 1.51 4.37 7.85
N SER A 22 1.37 5.65 7.53
CA SER A 22 1.78 6.76 8.39
C SER A 22 0.59 7.69 8.66
N PRO A 23 0.45 8.25 9.87
CA PRO A 23 -0.56 9.25 10.15
C PRO A 23 -0.21 10.54 9.38
N VAL A 24 -1.21 11.16 8.76
CA VAL A 24 -1.06 12.43 8.01
C VAL A 24 -1.97 13.54 8.54
N GLY A 25 -2.91 13.21 9.43
CA GLY A 25 -3.81 14.16 10.07
C GLY A 25 -4.61 13.52 11.19
N ARG A 26 -5.56 14.27 11.76
CA ARG A 26 -6.50 13.76 12.77
C ARG A 26 -7.41 12.73 12.09
N ASP A 27 -7.40 11.50 12.60
CA ASP A 27 -8.17 10.37 12.02
C ASP A 27 -7.88 10.15 10.52
N GLN A 28 -6.64 10.44 10.09
CA GLN A 28 -6.25 10.26 8.70
C GLN A 28 -4.89 9.58 8.62
N TRP A 29 -4.91 8.42 7.98
CA TRP A 29 -3.76 7.56 7.75
C TRP A 29 -3.52 7.42 6.27
N ARG A 30 -2.25 7.40 5.88
CA ARG A 30 -1.81 7.26 4.50
C ARG A 30 -1.05 5.95 4.35
N ALA A 31 -1.58 5.04 3.55
CA ALA A 31 -0.91 3.81 3.13
C ALA A 31 -0.22 4.00 1.78
N GLN A 32 1.01 3.51 1.69
CA GLN A 32 1.84 3.54 0.48
C GLN A 32 2.71 2.29 0.43
N ILE A 33 3.17 1.89 -0.75
CA ILE A 33 4.16 0.82 -0.86
C ILE A 33 5.51 1.38 -0.40
N ALA A 34 6.24 0.63 0.44
CA ALA A 34 7.58 0.98 0.88
C ALA A 34 8.46 1.23 -0.35
N HIS A 35 9.02 2.44 -0.42
CA HIS A 35 9.83 2.84 -1.56
C HIS A 35 11.16 2.07 -1.52
N ARG A 36 11.33 1.09 -2.43
CA ARG A 36 12.66 0.51 -2.66
C ARG A 36 13.44 1.40 -3.63
N PRO A 37 14.70 1.77 -3.34
CA PRO A 37 15.52 2.57 -4.24
C PRO A 37 15.67 1.83 -5.58
N GLY A 38 15.27 2.48 -6.68
CA GLY A 38 15.32 1.93 -8.04
C GLY A 38 13.99 1.46 -8.64
N GLY A 39 12.87 1.55 -7.90
CA GLY A 39 11.54 1.16 -8.40
C GLY A 39 10.67 2.36 -8.81
N SER A 40 10.55 2.64 -10.10
CA SER A 40 9.58 3.62 -10.61
C SER A 40 8.17 3.05 -10.60
N ARG A 41 7.44 3.19 -9.49
CA ARG A 41 5.96 3.16 -9.51
C ARG A 41 5.44 4.23 -8.58
N ALA A 42 5.11 5.39 -9.16
CA ALA A 42 4.25 6.39 -8.56
C ALA A 42 2.90 5.70 -8.23
N THR A 43 2.83 5.13 -7.04
CA THR A 43 1.62 4.49 -6.55
C THR A 43 0.87 5.55 -5.79
N MET A 44 -0.36 5.85 -6.20
CA MET A 44 -1.21 6.77 -5.45
C MET A 44 -1.33 6.27 -4.01
N PRO A 45 -1.07 7.14 -3.02
CA PRO A 45 -1.28 6.77 -1.63
C PRO A 45 -2.77 6.61 -1.34
N PHE A 46 -3.13 5.59 -0.57
CA PHE A 46 -4.49 5.38 -0.09
C PHE A 46 -4.67 6.01 1.27
N TYR A 47 -5.87 6.50 1.55
CA TYR A 47 -6.21 7.13 2.82
C TYR A 47 -7.32 6.35 3.54
N GLY A 48 -7.19 6.22 4.86
CA GLY A 48 -8.17 5.58 5.74
C GLY A 48 -8.24 6.28 7.08
N ARG A 49 -9.29 5.98 7.88
CA ARG A 49 -9.43 6.57 9.22
C ARG A 49 -8.57 5.86 10.26
N THR A 50 -8.18 4.63 9.95
CA THR A 50 -7.27 3.81 10.75
C THR A 50 -6.12 3.31 9.88
N PRO A 51 -4.98 2.90 10.49
CA PRO A 51 -3.87 2.36 9.72
C PRO A 51 -4.26 1.06 9.00
N ASP A 52 -5.13 0.25 9.60
CA ASP A 52 -5.62 -1.00 9.04
C ASP A 52 -6.53 -0.77 7.82
N GLU A 53 -7.47 0.19 7.89
CA GLU A 53 -8.31 0.55 6.76
C GLU A 53 -7.49 1.03 5.57
N ALA A 54 -6.50 1.88 5.82
CA ALA A 54 -5.63 2.40 4.76
C ALA A 54 -4.82 1.26 4.12
N ALA A 55 -4.28 0.33 4.92
CA ALA A 55 -3.57 -0.85 4.43
C ALA A 55 -4.49 -1.74 3.58
N HIS A 56 -5.70 -2.01 4.04
CA HIS A 56 -6.67 -2.87 3.36
C HIS A 56 -7.10 -2.30 2.00
N GLN A 57 -7.30 -0.98 1.90
CA GLN A 57 -7.61 -0.32 0.62
C GLN A 57 -6.47 -0.47 -0.39
N LEU A 58 -5.21 -0.29 0.06
CA LEU A 58 -4.04 -0.47 -0.79
C LEU A 58 -3.85 -1.95 -1.19
N SER A 59 -4.01 -2.89 -0.26
CA SER A 59 -4.01 -4.34 -0.51
C SER A 59 -4.97 -4.74 -1.63
N LYS A 60 -6.23 -4.30 -1.50
CA LYS A 60 -7.29 -4.60 -2.45
C LYS A 60 -6.97 -4.03 -3.82
N TRP A 61 -6.49 -2.79 -3.88
CA TRP A 61 -6.05 -2.19 -5.13
C TRP A 61 -4.86 -2.94 -5.75
N LEU A 62 -3.87 -3.35 -4.96
CA LEU A 62 -2.73 -4.14 -5.44
C LEU A 62 -3.16 -5.49 -5.99
N THR A 63 -4.12 -6.15 -5.32
CA THR A 63 -4.72 -7.40 -5.79
C THR A 63 -5.42 -7.20 -7.14
N LEU A 64 -6.17 -6.12 -7.31
CA LEU A 64 -6.81 -5.78 -8.58
C LEU A 64 -5.81 -5.39 -9.67
N ALA A 65 -4.80 -4.59 -9.33
CA ALA A 65 -3.76 -4.13 -10.24
C ALA A 65 -2.85 -5.27 -10.73
N ASN A 66 -2.57 -6.25 -9.86
CA ASN A 66 -1.83 -7.46 -10.23
C ASN A 66 -2.72 -8.52 -10.90
N GLY A 67 -4.02 -8.57 -10.56
CA GLY A 67 -5.00 -9.46 -11.15
C GLY A 67 -5.38 -9.10 -12.59
N ARG A 68 -5.19 -7.84 -13.00
CA ARG A 68 -5.19 -7.42 -14.41
C ARG A 68 -3.86 -7.70 -15.11
N SER A 69 -3.20 -8.81 -14.78
CA SER A 69 -2.35 -9.46 -15.77
C SER A 69 -3.30 -9.96 -16.85
N THR A 70 -3.56 -9.11 -17.85
CA THR A 70 -4.25 -9.51 -19.09
C THR A 70 -3.70 -10.87 -19.50
N PRO A 71 -4.50 -11.94 -19.55
CA PRO A 71 -4.09 -13.09 -20.32
C PRO A 71 -3.92 -12.56 -21.74
N LYS A 72 -2.67 -12.52 -22.20
CA LYS A 72 -2.35 -12.27 -23.60
C LYS A 72 -2.85 -13.50 -24.35
N VAL A 73 -4.11 -13.48 -24.75
CA VAL A 73 -4.69 -14.37 -25.77
C VAL A 73 -4.60 -13.69 -27.12
#